data_AF-H3AAA0-F1
#
_entry.id   AF-H3AAA0-F1
#
_cell.length_a   1.000
_cell.length_b   1.000
_cell.length_c   1.000
_cell.angle_alpha   90.00
_cell.angle_beta   90.00
_cell.angle_gamma   90.00
#
_symmetry.space_group_name_H-M   'P 1'
#
loop_
_entity.id
_entity.type
_entity.pdbx_description
1 polymer ?
#
loop_
_entity_poly.entity_id
_entity_poly.type
_entity_poly.pdbx_seq_one_letter_code
_entity_poly.pdbx_strand_id
1 'polypeptide(L)'
;KRNVFFWSKENPHYMEEIEHKPPRVMMWAALNARHVIGPYFFNGLVNHKSYLEMLQNWFVPELDALGIRQDVWLQQDGVPPHYALSVREFLNDSFPDRWIGRGSPVSPAPLKWPARSPDLTTCDNSLWGYIKEIIQ
;
A
#
# COMPACT_ATOMS: atom_id res chain seq x y z
N LYS A 1 4.63 -10.29 -19.87
CA LYS A 1 5.77 -11.24 -19.92
C LYS A 1 6.69 -10.91 -18.76
N ARG A 2 6.90 -11.86 -17.83
CA ARG A 2 7.87 -11.74 -16.74
C ARG A 2 9.01 -12.68 -17.12
N ASN A 3 10.22 -12.14 -17.29
CA ASN A 3 11.38 -12.97 -17.60
C ASN A 3 11.97 -13.44 -16.26
N VAL A 4 12.16 -14.75 -16.12
CA VAL A 4 12.92 -15.34 -15.01
C VAL A 4 14.31 -15.62 -15.55
N PHE A 5 15.34 -15.18 -14.83
CA PHE A 5 16.74 -15.34 -15.22
C PHE A 5 17.41 -16.34 -14.29
N PHE A 6 17.98 -17.40 -14.86
CA PHE A 6 18.79 -18.38 -14.14
C PHE A 6 20.23 -18.27 -14.65
N TRP A 7 21.18 -18.17 -13.74
CA TRP A 7 22.59 -18.24 -14.07
C TRP A 7 23.06 -19.68 -13.91
N SER A 8 23.50 -20.30 -15.00
CA SER A 8 24.09 -21.64 -15.01
C SER A 8 25.28 -21.65 -15.98
N LYS A 9 26.29 -22.47 -15.68
CA LYS A 9 27.44 -22.68 -16.56
C LYS A 9 27.09 -23.46 -17.82
N GLU A 10 26.04 -24.28 -17.77
CA GLU A 10 25.50 -25.04 -18.89
C GLU A 10 23.99 -24.86 -18.99
N ASN A 11 23.42 -24.95 -20.19
CA ASN A 11 21.98 -24.76 -20.41
C ASN A 11 21.21 -25.85 -19.64
N PRO A 12 20.40 -25.51 -18.62
CA PRO A 12 19.85 -26.51 -17.71
C PRO A 12 18.72 -27.36 -18.30
N HIS A 13 18.28 -27.10 -19.54
CA HIS A 13 17.09 -27.72 -20.15
C HIS A 13 15.87 -27.72 -19.21
N TYR A 14 15.83 -26.77 -18.28
CA TYR A 14 14.83 -26.67 -17.23
C TYR A 14 13.64 -25.90 -17.76
N MET A 15 12.51 -26.59 -17.86
CA MET A 15 11.22 -26.02 -18.22
C MET A 15 10.28 -26.27 -17.05
N GLU A 16 9.89 -25.21 -16.37
CA GLU A 16 8.85 -25.25 -15.36
C GLU A 16 7.58 -24.62 -15.94
N GLU A 17 6.49 -25.38 -15.97
CA GLU A 17 5.17 -24.85 -16.31
C GLU A 17 4.62 -24.05 -15.13
N ILE A 18 4.85 -22.74 -15.16
CA ILE A 18 4.25 -21.82 -14.19
C ILE A 18 2.89 -21.38 -14.71
N GLU A 19 1.85 -21.51 -13.89
CA GLU A 19 0.53 -20.97 -14.21
C GLU A 19 0.66 -19.49 -14.60
N HIS A 20 0.16 -19.12 -15.78
CA HIS A 20 0.41 -17.79 -16.33
C HIS A 20 -0.33 -16.68 -15.54
N LYS A 21 -1.37 -17.03 -14.77
CA LYS A 21 -2.16 -16.12 -13.92
C LYS A 21 -2.74 -16.85 -12.70
N PRO A 22 -1.91 -17.23 -11.72
CA PRO A 22 -2.43 -17.78 -10.48
C PRO A 22 -3.37 -16.77 -9.80
N PRO A 23 -4.35 -17.23 -9.01
CA PRO A 23 -5.23 -16.35 -8.26
C PRO A 23 -4.40 -15.39 -7.41
N ARG A 24 -4.71 -14.10 -7.50
CA ARG A 24 -4.02 -13.03 -6.76
C ARG A 24 -4.99 -12.45 -5.75
N VAL A 25 -4.50 -12.26 -4.52
CA VAL A 25 -5.21 -11.49 -3.51
C VAL A 25 -4.55 -10.13 -3.40
N MET A 26 -5.38 -9.07 -3.37
CA MET A 26 -4.91 -7.72 -3.09
C MET A 26 -5.02 -7.48 -1.60
N MET A 27 -3.89 -7.13 -0.98
CA MET A 27 -3.79 -6.88 0.46
C MET A 27 -3.37 -5.43 0.70
N TRP A 28 -3.89 -4.85 1.77
CA TRP A 28 -3.48 -3.55 2.29
C TRP A 28 -3.07 -3.69 3.76
N ALA A 29 -2.05 -2.94 4.15
CA ALA A 29 -1.63 -2.80 5.53
C ALA A 29 -0.99 -1.43 5.73
N ALA A 30 -1.04 -0.95 6.96
CA ALA A 30 -0.30 0.21 7.42
C ALA A 30 0.60 -0.17 8.59
N LEU A 31 1.64 0.60 8.81
CA LEU A 31 2.53 0.42 9.94
C LEU A 31 3.08 1.75 10.43
N ASN A 32 3.39 1.82 11.71
CA ASN A 32 4.17 2.89 12.30
C ASN A 32 5.20 2.29 13.27
N ALA A 33 5.95 3.12 13.98
CA ALA A 33 6.99 2.65 14.90
C ALA A 33 6.51 1.72 16.03
N ARG A 34 5.19 1.67 16.31
CA ARG A 34 4.61 0.92 17.43
C ARG A 34 3.58 -0.12 17.01
N HIS A 35 2.98 0.01 15.83
CA HIS A 35 1.84 -0.80 15.42
C HIS A 35 1.96 -1.25 13.97
N VAL A 36 1.51 -2.47 13.71
CA VAL A 36 1.16 -2.97 12.37
C VAL A 36 -0.35 -3.08 12.33
N ILE A 37 -0.99 -2.47 11.34
CA ILE A 37 -2.43 -2.41 11.16
C ILE A 37 -2.79 -3.14 9.88
N GLY A 38 -3.58 -4.20 10.00
CA GLY A 38 -3.89 -5.13 8.93
C GLY A 38 -3.48 -6.57 9.25
N PRO A 39 -3.51 -7.46 8.26
CA PRO A 39 -3.84 -7.20 6.85
C PRO A 39 -5.33 -6.98 6.59
N TYR A 40 -5.65 -6.11 5.63
CA TYR A 40 -6.97 -6.05 5.00
C TYR A 40 -6.90 -6.68 3.62
N PHE A 41 -7.82 -7.60 3.32
CA PHE A 41 -7.89 -8.27 2.03
C PHE A 41 -9.05 -7.71 1.21
N PHE A 42 -8.75 -7.21 0.02
CA PHE A 42 -9.80 -6.79 -0.91
C PHE A 42 -10.41 -8.00 -1.60
N ASN A 43 -11.74 -8.04 -1.65
CA ASN A 43 -12.47 -8.97 -2.49
C ASN A 43 -12.54 -8.41 -3.93
N GLY A 44 -11.52 -8.72 -4.75
CA GLY A 44 -11.44 -8.29 -6.14
C GLY A 44 -10.46 -7.15 -6.39
N LEU A 45 -10.72 -6.37 -7.45
CA LEU A 45 -9.83 -5.29 -7.91
C LEU A 45 -9.92 -4.05 -7.02
N VAL A 46 -8.77 -3.49 -6.66
CA VAL A 46 -8.71 -2.20 -5.94
C VAL A 46 -9.03 -1.06 -6.91
N ASN A 47 -10.09 -0.33 -6.61
CA ASN A 47 -10.45 0.92 -7.26
C ASN A 47 -10.71 2.00 -6.21
N HIS A 48 -11.02 3.22 -6.63
CA HIS A 48 -11.22 4.34 -5.71
C HIS A 48 -12.38 4.13 -4.72
N LYS A 49 -13.45 3.41 -5.12
CA LYS A 49 -14.59 3.12 -4.24
C LYS A 49 -14.23 2.09 -3.18
N SER A 50 -13.68 0.95 -3.60
CA SER A 50 -13.26 -0.11 -2.66
C SER A 50 -12.18 0.38 -1.71
N TYR A 51 -11.28 1.26 -2.19
CA TYR A 51 -10.25 1.88 -1.35
C TYR A 51 -10.87 2.82 -0.31
N LEU A 52 -11.79 3.69 -0.74
CA LEU A 52 -12.50 4.60 0.16
C LEU A 52 -13.32 3.83 1.21
N GLU A 53 -14.04 2.79 0.80
CA GLU A 53 -14.80 1.92 1.71
C GLU A 53 -13.89 1.25 2.75
N MET A 54 -12.71 0.75 2.34
CA MET A 54 -11.73 0.19 3.26
C MET A 54 -11.24 1.25 4.26
N LEU A 55 -10.97 2.48 3.80
CA LEU A 55 -10.56 3.56 4.69
C LEU A 55 -11.65 3.91 5.73
N GLN A 56 -12.90 4.04 5.26
CA GLN A 56 -14.04 4.46 6.07
C GLN A 56 -14.51 3.40 7.06
N ASN A 57 -14.65 2.17 6.59
CA ASN A 57 -15.35 1.12 7.32
C ASN A 57 -14.40 0.20 8.09
N TRP A 58 -13.09 0.28 7.79
CA TRP A 58 -12.11 -0.59 8.43
C TRP A 58 -10.92 0.19 9.00
N PHE A 59 -10.11 0.86 8.16
CA PHE A 59 -8.84 1.42 8.63
C PHE A 59 -9.00 2.54 9.67
N VAL A 60 -9.89 3.52 9.43
CA VAL A 60 -10.12 4.60 10.40
C VAL A 60 -10.71 4.07 11.72
N PRO A 61 -11.73 3.18 11.70
CA PRO A 61 -12.19 2.49 12.91
C PRO A 61 -11.08 1.75 13.68
N GLU A 62 -10.13 1.09 13.00
CA GLU A 62 -8.98 0.45 13.67
C GLU A 62 -8.09 1.47 14.39
N LEU A 63 -7.84 2.64 13.78
CA LEU A 63 -7.08 3.71 14.44
C LEU A 63 -7.83 4.28 15.66
N ASP A 64 -9.14 4.40 15.56
CA ASP A 64 -10.00 4.87 16.65
C ASP A 64 -10.02 3.85 17.81
N ALA A 65 -10.11 2.55 17.51
CA ALA A 65 -10.04 1.47 18.49
C ALA A 65 -8.69 1.41 19.23
N LEU A 66 -7.60 1.71 18.51
CA LEU A 66 -6.27 1.85 19.11
C LEU A 66 -6.07 3.19 19.85
N GLY A 67 -6.98 4.14 19.69
CA GLY A 67 -6.89 5.48 20.30
C GLY A 67 -5.77 6.35 19.72
N ILE A 68 -5.27 6.05 18.52
CA ILE A 68 -4.09 6.74 17.93
C ILE A 68 -4.45 7.67 16.79
N ARG A 69 -5.70 7.72 16.32
CA ARG A 69 -6.11 8.46 15.11
C ARG A 69 -5.68 9.93 15.13
N GLN A 70 -5.71 10.59 16.27
CA GLN A 70 -5.38 12.02 16.38
C GLN A 70 -3.88 12.32 16.40
N ASP A 71 -3.05 11.31 16.70
CA ASP A 71 -1.61 11.47 16.91
C ASP A 71 -0.76 10.92 15.74
N VAL A 72 -1.41 10.39 14.70
CA VAL A 72 -0.73 9.82 13.53
C VAL A 72 -0.86 10.70 12.31
N TRP A 73 0.12 10.58 11.43
CA TRP A 73 0.07 11.09 10.07
C TRP A 73 -0.15 9.92 9.12
N LEU A 74 -1.08 10.07 8.17
CA LEU A 74 -1.26 9.07 7.12
C LEU A 74 -0.34 9.39 5.94
N GLN A 75 0.48 8.44 5.52
CA GLN A 75 1.26 8.55 4.30
C GLN A 75 0.77 7.53 3.27
N GLN A 76 0.51 7.97 2.03
CA GLN A 76 0.15 7.10 0.91
C GLN A 76 0.82 7.54 -0.39
N ASP A 77 1.05 6.59 -1.28
CA ASP A 77 1.59 6.85 -2.61
C ASP A 77 0.53 7.41 -3.58
N GLY A 78 0.96 7.74 -4.81
CA GLY A 78 0.15 8.45 -5.79
C GLY A 78 -0.61 7.57 -6.79
N VAL A 79 -0.87 6.28 -6.51
CA VAL A 79 -1.57 5.39 -7.45
C VAL A 79 -3.01 5.85 -7.70
N PRO A 80 -3.61 5.53 -8.87
CA PRO A 80 -4.89 6.10 -9.29
C PRO A 80 -6.03 5.98 -8.27
N PRO A 81 -6.23 4.85 -7.55
CA PRO A 81 -7.25 4.76 -6.51
C PRO A 81 -7.05 5.77 -5.37
N HIS A 82 -5.80 6.03 -4.97
CA HIS A 82 -5.45 6.90 -3.84
C HIS A 82 -5.59 8.39 -4.17
N TYR A 83 -5.50 8.75 -5.46
CA TYR A 83 -5.57 10.13 -5.94
C TYR A 83 -7.00 10.64 -6.22
N ALA A 84 -7.99 9.75 -6.23
CA ALA A 84 -9.39 10.12 -6.50
C ALA A 84 -9.86 11.26 -5.59
N LEU A 85 -10.68 12.17 -6.12
CA LEU A 85 -11.16 13.35 -5.38
C LEU A 85 -11.87 12.94 -4.09
N SER A 86 -12.76 11.96 -4.16
CA SER A 86 -13.50 11.45 -3.00
C SER A 86 -12.60 10.90 -1.88
N VAL A 87 -11.48 10.28 -2.25
CA VAL A 87 -10.47 9.81 -1.29
C VAL A 87 -9.76 10.99 -0.65
N ARG A 88 -9.36 11.99 -1.44
CA ARG A 88 -8.67 13.18 -0.90
C ARG A 88 -9.57 14.02 -0.01
N GLU A 89 -10.84 14.21 -0.36
CA GLU A 89 -11.84 14.88 0.48
C GLU A 89 -11.99 14.15 1.81
N PHE A 90 -12.18 12.82 1.77
CA PHE A 90 -12.24 12.02 2.98
C PHE A 90 -10.98 12.12 3.85
N LEU A 91 -9.79 12.16 3.26
CA LEU A 91 -8.54 12.30 4.00
C LEU A 91 -8.36 13.70 4.59
N ASN A 92 -8.79 14.75 3.90
CA ASN A 92 -8.81 16.11 4.45
C ASN A 92 -9.72 16.19 5.68
N ASP A 93 -10.86 15.51 5.66
CA ASP A 93 -11.80 15.50 6.79
C ASP A 93 -11.31 14.60 7.94
N SER A 94 -10.74 13.44 7.62
CA SER A 94 -10.37 12.43 8.61
C SER A 94 -8.99 12.66 9.25
N PHE A 95 -8.08 13.31 8.52
CA PHE A 95 -6.71 13.62 8.91
C PHE A 95 -6.36 15.06 8.52
N PRO A 96 -7.07 16.07 9.07
CA PRO A 96 -6.86 17.47 8.71
C PRO A 96 -5.40 17.85 8.99
N ASP A 97 -4.73 18.35 7.95
CA ASP A 97 -3.30 18.73 7.93
C ASP A 97 -2.32 17.63 8.37
N ARG A 98 -2.76 16.37 8.42
CA ARG A 98 -2.01 15.20 8.93
C ARG A 98 -1.99 14.05 7.93
N TRP A 99 -2.01 14.33 6.64
CA TRP A 99 -1.77 13.30 5.62
C TRP A 99 -0.83 13.78 4.52
N ILE A 100 0.02 12.85 4.07
CA ILE A 100 1.06 13.06 3.06
C ILE A 100 0.73 12.17 1.87
N GLY A 101 0.66 12.77 0.70
CA GLY A 101 0.41 12.05 -0.54
C GLY A 101 0.17 13.00 -1.69
N ARG A 102 -0.13 12.43 -2.86
CA ARG A 102 -0.39 13.22 -4.05
C ARG A 102 -1.70 14.02 -3.89
N GLY A 103 -1.60 15.34 -3.89
CA GLY A 103 -2.76 16.25 -3.78
C GLY A 103 -3.17 16.59 -2.34
N SER A 104 -2.33 16.29 -1.34
CA SER A 104 -2.50 16.82 0.02
C SER A 104 -2.33 18.35 0.04
N PRO A 105 -3.20 19.09 0.75
CA PRO A 105 -3.10 20.54 0.88
C PRO A 105 -1.89 20.97 1.71
N VAL A 106 -1.53 20.17 2.73
CA VAL A 106 -0.38 20.41 3.60
C VAL A 106 0.66 19.34 3.29
N SER A 107 1.64 19.72 2.49
CA SER A 107 2.83 18.90 2.28
C SER A 107 3.88 19.33 3.31
N PRO A 108 4.13 18.58 4.40
CA PRO A 108 5.28 18.86 5.26
C PRO A 108 6.61 18.63 4.50
N ALA A 109 6.57 17.92 3.38
CA ALA A 109 7.68 17.85 2.44
C ALA A 109 7.66 19.09 1.52
N PRO A 110 8.79 19.77 1.30
CA PRO A 110 8.89 20.95 0.43
C PRO A 110 8.55 20.65 -1.05
N LEU A 111 8.28 19.39 -1.39
CA LEU A 111 7.99 18.89 -2.73
C LEU A 111 6.82 17.89 -2.69
N LYS A 112 6.02 17.88 -3.76
CA LYS A 112 4.96 16.88 -3.98
C LYS A 112 5.55 15.47 -3.91
N TRP A 113 4.80 14.50 -3.37
CA TRP A 113 5.25 13.11 -3.30
C TRP A 113 5.73 12.62 -4.67
N PRO A 114 7.00 12.19 -4.79
CA PRO A 114 7.56 11.78 -6.07
C PRO A 114 6.87 10.53 -6.60
N ALA A 115 6.66 10.49 -7.92
CA ALA A 115 6.10 9.31 -8.56
C ALA A 115 7.12 8.16 -8.53
N ARG A 116 6.65 6.95 -8.20
CA ARG A 116 7.47 5.71 -8.21
C ARG A 116 8.64 5.74 -7.21
N SER A 117 8.39 6.21 -6.00
CA SER A 117 9.37 6.21 -4.89
C SER A 117 8.97 5.23 -3.77
N PRO A 118 9.03 3.91 -4.03
CA PRO A 118 8.76 2.88 -3.01
C PRO A 118 9.83 2.86 -1.90
N ASP A 119 11.00 3.45 -2.14
CA ASP A 119 12.04 3.64 -1.14
C ASP A 119 11.59 4.54 0.02
N LEU A 120 10.64 5.45 -0.25
CA LEU A 120 10.12 6.42 0.70
C LEU A 120 8.89 5.94 1.48
N THR A 121 8.37 4.75 1.18
CA THR A 121 7.24 4.13 1.87
C THR A 121 7.72 2.93 2.69
N THR A 122 7.51 2.95 4.00
CA THR A 122 7.97 1.86 4.87
C THR A 122 7.38 0.50 4.50
N CYS A 123 6.14 0.45 4.00
CA CYS A 123 5.55 -0.81 3.56
C CYS A 123 6.29 -1.42 2.36
N ASP A 124 6.69 -0.60 1.37
CA ASP A 124 7.34 -1.09 0.16
C ASP A 124 8.83 -1.39 0.35
N ASN A 125 9.50 -0.69 1.27
CA ASN A 125 10.92 -0.90 1.55
C ASN A 125 11.21 -2.09 2.47
N SER A 126 10.25 -2.55 3.28
CA SER A 126 10.50 -3.56 4.31
C SER A 126 9.36 -4.58 4.45
N LEU A 127 8.15 -4.15 4.83
CA LEU A 127 7.05 -5.04 5.19
C LEU A 127 6.74 -6.07 4.10
N TRP A 128 6.61 -5.65 2.85
CA TRP A 128 6.29 -6.56 1.75
C TRP A 128 7.42 -7.52 1.39
N GLY A 129 8.67 -7.18 1.67
CA GLY A 129 9.80 -8.11 1.53
C GLY A 129 9.69 -9.24 2.55
N TYR A 130 9.55 -8.85 3.82
CA TYR A 130 9.44 -9.79 4.94
C TYR A 130 8.24 -10.74 4.82
N ILE A 131 7.06 -10.22 4.47
CA ILE A 131 5.86 -11.06 4.29
C ILE A 131 6.05 -12.10 3.18
N LYS A 132 6.74 -11.73 2.09
CA LYS A 132 7.00 -12.67 0.99
C LYS A 132 7.97 -13.77 1.40
N GLU A 133 8.97 -13.46 2.22
CA GLU A 133 9.93 -14.45 2.73
C GLU A 133 9.29 -15.47 3.67
N ILE A 134 8.23 -15.10 4.42
CA ILE A 134 7.52 -16.04 5.30
C ILE A 134 6.57 -16.96 4.53
N ILE A 135 5.92 -16.43 3.49
CA ILE A 135 4.85 -17.14 2.77
C ILE A 135 5.41 -18.06 1.67
N GLN A 136 6.65 -17.82 1.22
CA GLN A 136 7.36 -18.65 0.25
C GLN A 136 8.21 -19.73 0.92
#